data_AF-A0A352UFT9-F1
#
_entry.id   AF-A0A352UFT9-F1
#
_cell.length_a   1.000
_cell.length_b   1.000
_cell.length_c   1.000
_cell.angle_alpha   90.00
_cell.angle_beta   90.00
_cell.angle_gamma   90.00
#
_symmetry.space_group_name_H-M   'P 1'
#
loop_
_entity.id
_entity.type
_entity.pdbx_description
1 polymer ?
#
loop_
_entity_poly.entity_id
_entity_poly.type
_entity_poly.pdbx_seq_one_letter_code
_entity_poly.pdbx_strand_id
1 'polypeptide(L)'
;MDDNGVAVREVRNYFKVSFWVSNTSNPKSVRAKVGAHHRTMSAYLNAITDAGLVLERTGEPQDVDAVTGPVAHSRPTPLTFMVRCRKA
;
A
#
# COMPACT_ATOMS: atom_id res chain seq x y z
N MET A 1 16.53 4.57 -3.10
CA MET A 1 17.93 4.29 -3.48
C MET A 1 18.44 3.20 -2.55
N ASP A 2 19.37 2.36 -3.00
CA ASP A 2 20.04 1.41 -2.13
C ASP A 2 21.12 2.14 -1.31
N ASP A 3 21.85 1.40 -0.48
CA ASP A 3 22.89 1.98 0.38
C ASP A 3 24.07 2.59 -0.41
N ASN A 4 24.12 2.36 -1.73
CA ASN A 4 25.10 2.92 -2.65
C ASN A 4 24.54 4.07 -3.51
N GLY A 5 23.32 4.55 -3.23
CA GLY A 5 22.69 5.65 -3.95
C GLY A 5 22.05 5.27 -5.29
N VAL A 6 21.96 3.97 -5.62
CA VAL A 6 21.36 3.51 -6.88
C VAL A 6 19.84 3.43 -6.74
N ALA A 7 19.10 3.94 -7.72
CA ALA A 7 17.64 3.85 -7.73
C ALA A 7 17.20 2.38 -7.86
N VAL A 8 16.64 1.84 -6.77
CA VAL A 8 16.29 0.42 -6.63
C VAL A 8 15.05 0.03 -7.45
N ARG A 9 14.14 0.98 -7.68
CA ARG A 9 12.98 0.84 -8.55
C ARG A 9 12.44 2.20 -8.95
N GLU A 10 12.23 2.44 -10.23
CA GLU A 10 11.50 3.62 -10.70
C GLU A 10 9.99 3.34 -10.62
N VAL A 11 9.26 4.09 -9.78
CA VAL A 11 7.80 3.97 -9.68
C VAL A 11 7.14 5.08 -10.48
N ARG A 12 6.96 4.82 -11.77
CA ARG A 12 6.15 5.70 -12.64
C ARG A 12 4.68 5.57 -12.22
N ASN A 13 3.99 6.69 -12.04
CA ASN A 13 2.57 6.80 -11.69
C ASN A 13 2.15 6.58 -10.23
N TYR A 14 3.06 6.57 -9.24
CA TYR A 14 2.67 6.46 -7.81
C TYR A 14 1.64 7.53 -7.37
N PHE A 15 1.86 8.78 -7.80
CA PHE A 15 1.00 9.92 -7.50
C PHE A 15 -0.24 10.00 -8.40
N LYS A 16 -0.32 9.16 -9.43
CA LYS A 16 -1.50 9.12 -10.27
C LYS A 16 -2.56 8.33 -9.51
N VAL A 17 -3.45 9.03 -8.81
CA VAL A 17 -4.64 8.41 -8.21
C VAL A 17 -5.47 7.86 -9.36
N SER A 18 -5.52 6.54 -9.47
CA SER A 18 -6.16 5.82 -10.57
C SER A 18 -6.64 4.49 -10.02
N PHE A 19 -7.57 3.83 -10.70
CA PHE A 19 -7.84 2.41 -10.47
C PHE A 19 -6.69 1.57 -11.03
N TRP A 20 -5.46 1.85 -10.59
CA TRP A 20 -4.29 1.13 -11.06
C TRP A 20 -4.37 -0.29 -10.51
N VAL A 21 -4.94 -1.19 -11.31
CA VAL A 21 -4.54 -2.58 -11.30
C VAL A 21 -3.11 -2.57 -11.82
N SER A 22 -2.21 -3.34 -11.20
CA SER A 22 -0.97 -3.64 -11.87
C SER A 22 -1.30 -4.42 -13.14
N ASN A 23 -1.54 -3.71 -14.24
CA ASN A 23 -1.84 -4.31 -15.54
C ASN A 23 -0.62 -5.05 -16.12
N THR A 24 0.54 -4.89 -15.47
CA THR A 24 1.77 -5.66 -15.67
C THR A 24 1.91 -6.85 -14.70
N SER A 25 1.07 -6.97 -13.67
CA SER A 25 1.04 -8.16 -12.81
C SER A 25 0.16 -9.19 -13.47
N ASN A 26 0.77 -10.34 -13.79
CA ASN A 26 0.12 -11.61 -14.05
C ASN A 26 -1.41 -11.60 -13.75
N PRO A 27 -2.28 -11.78 -14.75
CA PRO A 27 -3.74 -11.83 -14.56
C PRO A 27 -4.18 -12.87 -13.52
N LYS A 28 -3.32 -13.87 -13.23
CA LYS A 28 -3.54 -14.88 -12.18
C LYS A 28 -3.13 -14.41 -10.79
N SER A 29 -2.53 -13.23 -10.65
CA SER A 29 -2.07 -12.70 -9.37
C SER A 29 -3.26 -12.47 -8.44
N VAL A 30 -3.06 -12.75 -7.16
CA VAL A 30 -4.07 -12.51 -6.12
C VAL A 30 -4.55 -11.06 -6.16
N ARG A 31 -3.65 -10.10 -6.39
CA ARG A 31 -3.96 -8.67 -6.51
C ARG A 31 -4.97 -8.36 -7.63
N ALA A 32 -4.85 -9.00 -8.78
CA ALA A 32 -5.82 -8.84 -9.86
C ALA A 32 -7.18 -9.48 -9.51
N LYS A 33 -7.18 -10.67 -8.91
CA LYS A 33 -8.41 -11.39 -8.51
C LYS A 33 -9.22 -10.66 -7.45
N VAL A 34 -8.56 -9.96 -6.53
CA VAL A 34 -9.22 -9.24 -5.43
C VAL A 34 -9.49 -7.77 -5.76
N GLY A 35 -9.24 -7.33 -7.00
CA GLY A 35 -9.42 -5.92 -7.39
C GLY A 35 -8.54 -4.95 -6.58
N ALA A 36 -7.33 -5.36 -6.20
CA ALA A 36 -6.41 -4.51 -5.46
C ALA A 36 -5.92 -3.37 -6.36
N HIS A 37 -6.52 -2.20 -6.19
CA HIS A 37 -6.13 -0.97 -6.88
C HIS A 37 -5.15 -0.17 -6.00
N HIS A 38 -4.05 0.31 -6.59
CA HIS A 38 -3.20 1.27 -5.90
C HIS A 38 -3.95 2.60 -5.74
N ARG A 39 -4.08 3.07 -4.50
CA ARG A 39 -4.47 4.44 -4.16
C ARG A 39 -3.44 5.00 -3.20
N THR A 40 -3.26 6.31 -3.21
CA THR A 40 -2.46 6.96 -2.17
C THR A 40 -3.14 6.76 -0.81
N MET A 41 -2.36 6.76 0.26
CA MET A 41 -2.90 6.70 1.62
C MET A 41 -3.91 7.82 1.88
N SER A 42 -3.61 9.03 1.39
CA SER A 42 -4.50 10.19 1.47
C SER A 42 -5.86 9.95 0.84
N ALA A 43 -5.94 9.22 -0.28
CA ALA A 43 -7.22 8.93 -0.93
C ALA A 43 -8.10 8.00 -0.09
N TYR A 44 -7.52 7.05 0.65
CA TYR A 44 -8.28 6.22 1.59
C TYR A 44 -8.76 7.02 2.80
N LEU A 45 -7.87 7.80 3.40
CA LEU A 45 -8.21 8.58 4.60
C LEU A 45 -9.29 9.63 4.31
N ASN A 46 -9.19 10.33 3.17
CA ASN A 46 -10.22 11.29 2.77
C ASN A 46 -11.56 10.59 2.52
N ALA A 47 -11.59 9.44 1.85
CA ALA A 47 -12.84 8.70 1.63
C ALA A 47 -13.52 8.27 2.94
N ILE A 48 -12.75 7.95 3.97
CA ILE A 48 -13.28 7.66 5.31
C ILE A 48 -13.93 8.92 5.90
N THR A 49 -13.25 10.06 5.83
CA THR A 49 -13.78 11.34 6.31
C THR A 49 -15.03 11.78 5.54
N ASP A 50 -15.03 11.66 4.21
CA ASP A 50 -16.16 11.98 3.33
C ASP A 50 -17.38 11.10 3.62
N ALA A 51 -17.16 9.87 4.10
CA ALA A 51 -18.22 8.96 4.55
C ALA A 51 -18.79 9.31 5.94
N GLY A 52 -18.36 10.41 6.56
CA GLY A 52 -18.81 10.84 7.89
C GLY A 52 -18.26 9.97 9.02
N LEU A 53 -17.09 9.35 8.82
CA LEU A 53 -16.40 8.60 9.85
C LEU A 53 -15.24 9.41 10.43
N VAL A 54 -15.03 9.30 11.74
CA VAL A 54 -13.91 9.90 12.45
C VAL A 54 -12.84 8.83 12.67
N LEU A 55 -11.62 9.13 12.23
CA LEU A 55 -10.44 8.27 12.42
C LEU A 55 -10.08 8.20 13.91
N GLU A 56 -9.94 7.00 14.47
CA GLU A 56 -9.56 6.83 15.88
C GLU A 56 -8.20 6.15 16.05
N ARG A 57 -7.84 5.24 15.14
CA ARG A 57 -6.54 4.55 15.16
C ARG A 57 -6.17 4.06 13.78
N THR A 58 -4.89 4.16 13.43
CA THR A 58 -4.30 3.52 12.26
C THR A 58 -3.29 2.47 12.69
N GLY A 59 -3.04 1.48 11.84
CA GLY A 59 -2.02 0.47 12.07
C GLY A 59 -1.55 -0.15 10.76
N GLU A 60 -0.25 -0.42 10.68
CA GLU A 60 0.40 -1.12 9.57
C GLU A 60 1.03 -2.39 10.13
N PRO A 61 0.22 -3.41 10.48
CA PRO A 61 0.74 -4.60 11.12
C PRO A 61 1.71 -5.30 10.16
N GLN A 62 2.91 -5.55 10.68
CA GLN A 62 3.99 -6.23 9.99
C GLN A 62 4.61 -7.17 11.03
N ASP A 63 4.69 -8.45 10.71
CA ASP A 63 5.49 -9.37 11.51
C ASP A 63 6.96 -9.07 11.23
N VAL A 64 7.61 -8.37 12.16
CA VAL A 64 9.01 -7.93 12.02
C VAL A 64 9.96 -9.13 11.92
N ASP A 65 9.60 -10.26 12.52
CA ASP A 65 10.42 -11.47 12.56
C ASP A 65 10.18 -12.35 11.33
N ALA A 66 8.96 -12.39 10.78
CA ALA A 66 8.66 -13.10 9.54
C ALA A 66 9.20 -12.40 8.27
N VAL A 67 9.58 -11.13 8.36
CA VAL A 67 10.12 -10.35 7.23
C VAL A 67 11.66 -10.21 7.29
N THR A 68 12.31 -11.09 8.05
CA THR A 68 13.78 -11.13 8.25
C THR A 68 14.58 -11.70 7.07
N GLY A 69 13.92 -12.23 6.03
CA GLY A 69 14.60 -12.70 4.83
C GLY A 69 15.08 -11.53 3.96
N PRO A 70 16.31 -11.56 3.39
CA PRO A 70 16.77 -10.53 2.47
C PRO A 70 15.88 -10.52 1.22
N VAL A 71 14.93 -9.59 1.17
CA VAL A 71 14.21 -9.28 -0.07
C VAL A 71 15.19 -8.46 -0.91
N ALA A 72 15.85 -9.13 -1.86
CA ALA A 72 16.80 -8.47 -2.75
C ALA A 72 16.18 -7.15 -3.24
N HIS A 73 16.85 -6.03 -2.94
CA HIS A 73 16.51 -4.72 -3.46
C HIS A 73 15.17 -4.10 -2.97
N SER A 74 14.63 -4.48 -1.81
CA SER A 74 13.49 -3.74 -1.24
C SER A 74 13.40 -3.77 0.28
N ARG A 75 13.00 -2.64 0.87
CA ARG A 75 12.63 -2.59 2.29
C ARG A 75 11.28 -3.29 2.49
N PRO A 76 11.08 -3.97 3.63
CA PRO A 76 9.79 -4.49 4.04
C PRO A 76 8.71 -3.42 3.89
N THR A 77 7.73 -3.66 3.01
CA THR A 77 6.57 -2.77 2.86
C THR A 77 5.39 -3.45 3.56
N PRO A 78 4.71 -2.79 4.51
CA PRO A 78 3.51 -3.34 5.12
C PRO A 78 2.48 -3.75 4.08
N LEU A 79 2.00 -4.99 4.17
CA LEU A 79 1.02 -5.52 3.21
C LEU A 79 -0.39 -4.99 3.45
N THR A 80 -0.68 -4.54 4.67
CA THR A 80 -2.01 -4.14 5.10
C THR A 80 -1.96 -2.83 5.84
N PHE A 81 -2.93 -1.97 5.54
CA PHE A 81 -3.23 -0.77 6.29
C PHE A 81 -4.59 -0.95 6.96
N MET A 82 -4.62 -0.86 8.29
CA MET A 82 -5.83 -1.02 9.10
C MET A 82 -6.22 0.32 9.71
N VAL A 83 -7.52 0.57 9.75
CA VAL A 83 -8.09 1.77 10.34
C VAL A 83 -9.25 1.40 11.23
N ARG A 84 -9.26 1.93 12.45
CA ARG A 84 -10.44 1.96 13.33
C ARG A 84 -11.08 3.35 13.22
N CYS A 85 -12.38 3.34 12.97
CA CYS A 85 -13.18 4.56 12.91
C CYS A 85 -14.41 4.44 13.80
N ARG A 86 -14.93 5.59 14.22
CA ARG A 86 -16.27 5.72 14.78
C ARG A 86 -17.14 6.55 13.83
N LYS A 87 -18.45 6.39 13.96
CA LYS A 87 -19.40 7.29 13.31
C LYS A 87 -19.25 8.70 13.91
N ALA A 88 -19.27 9.72 13.05
CA ALA A 88 -19.31 11.11 13.48
C ALA A 88 -20.54 11.39 14.34
#